data_AF-A0A6I3AAY9-F1
#
_entry.id   AF-A0A6I3AAY9-F1
#
_cell.length_a   1.000
_cell.length_b   1.000
_cell.length_c   1.000
_cell.angle_alpha   90.00
_cell.angle_beta   90.00
_cell.angle_gamma   90.00
#
_symmetry.space_group_name_H-M   'P 1'
#
loop_
_entity.id
_entity.type
_entity.pdbx_description
1 polymer ?
#
loop_
_entity_poly.entity_id
_entity_poly.type
_entity_poly.pdbx_seq_one_letter_code
_entity_poly.pdbx_strand_id
1 'polypeptide(L)'
;MSADEAAQLLGAVRIRQLASELNLRPTKQRGQNFVVDANTVRRIVQLANVDVDDVVLEVGPGLGSLTLGLLPKVQQVIAVEIDDVLAGALPKTISEQAPTLVDRLQ
;
A
#
# COMPACT_ATOMS: atom_id res chain seq x y z
N MET A 1 3.80 -10.71 18.72
CA MET A 1 2.98 -10.33 17.56
C MET A 1 3.87 -10.48 16.35
N SER A 2 3.48 -11.31 15.39
CA SER A 2 4.27 -11.43 14.16
C SER A 2 4.10 -10.15 13.33
N ALA A 3 5.11 -9.72 12.60
CA ALA A 3 4.98 -8.55 11.71
C ALA A 3 3.85 -8.71 10.66
N ASP A 4 3.42 -9.95 10.39
CA ASP A 4 2.32 -10.25 9.47
C ASP A 4 0.92 -10.01 10.09
N GLU A 5 0.81 -9.82 11.41
CA GLU A 5 -0.45 -9.44 12.08
C GLU A 5 -0.67 -7.92 12.14
N ALA A 6 0.36 -7.11 11.85
CA ALA A 6 0.30 -5.66 12.01
C ALA A 6 -0.38 -4.92 10.85
N ALA A 7 -0.56 -5.59 9.70
CA ALA A 7 -1.22 -5.04 8.53
C ALA A 7 -2.04 -6.10 7.78
N GLN A 8 -3.28 -5.79 7.45
CA GLN A 8 -4.13 -6.62 6.60
C GLN A 8 -3.89 -6.28 5.12
N LEU A 9 -3.35 -7.23 4.35
CA LEU A 9 -3.11 -7.03 2.92
C LEU A 9 -4.41 -6.98 2.11
N LEU A 10 -4.40 -6.15 1.05
CA LEU A 10 -5.54 -5.99 0.16
C LEU A 10 -5.69 -7.16 -0.80
N GLY A 11 -6.86 -7.80 -0.79
CA GLY A 11 -7.27 -8.74 -1.82
C GLY A 11 -8.08 -8.10 -2.94
N ALA A 12 -8.30 -8.85 -4.02
CA ALA A 12 -9.05 -8.39 -5.20
C ALA A 12 -10.45 -7.81 -4.89
N VAL A 13 -11.15 -8.36 -3.88
CA VAL A 13 -12.47 -7.84 -3.47
C VAL A 13 -12.36 -6.45 -2.87
N ARG A 14 -11.46 -6.25 -1.89
CA ARG A 14 -11.28 -4.94 -1.24
C ARG A 14 -10.76 -3.89 -2.22
N ILE A 15 -9.85 -4.27 -3.13
CA ILE A 15 -9.35 -3.38 -4.18
C ILE A 15 -10.46 -2.91 -5.10
N ARG A 16 -11.35 -3.81 -5.56
CA ARG A 16 -12.51 -3.41 -6.36
C ARG A 16 -13.46 -2.48 -5.59
N GLN A 17 -13.64 -2.73 -4.29
CA GLN A 17 -14.47 -1.89 -3.45
C GLN A 17 -13.87 -0.48 -3.30
N LEU A 18 -12.59 -0.37 -2.93
CA LEU A 18 -11.87 0.91 -2.83
C LEU A 18 -11.91 1.68 -4.15
N ALA A 19 -11.65 1.00 -5.28
CA ALA A 19 -11.72 1.62 -6.60
C ALA A 19 -13.13 2.17 -6.91
N SER A 20 -14.17 1.44 -6.50
CA SER A 20 -15.56 1.91 -6.65
C SER A 20 -15.89 3.08 -5.72
N GLU A 21 -15.47 3.04 -4.45
CA GLU A 21 -15.67 4.12 -3.47
C GLU A 21 -15.04 5.44 -3.95
N LEU A 22 -13.87 5.34 -4.56
CA LEU A 22 -13.12 6.47 -5.11
C LEU A 22 -13.58 6.86 -6.53
N ASN A 23 -14.58 6.19 -7.09
CA ASN A 23 -15.04 6.36 -8.47
C ASN A 23 -13.89 6.34 -9.48
N LEU A 24 -12.86 5.50 -9.23
CA LEU A 24 -11.72 5.36 -10.13
C LEU A 24 -12.21 4.80 -11.45
N ARG A 25 -12.19 5.65 -12.47
CA ARG A 25 -12.30 5.21 -13.85
C ARG A 25 -10.88 4.84 -14.26
N PRO A 26 -10.58 3.56 -14.56
CA PRO A 26 -9.25 3.17 -15.04
C PRO A 26 -8.95 3.96 -16.31
N THR A 27 -8.21 5.05 -16.20
CA THR A 27 -7.84 5.85 -17.36
C THR A 27 -6.61 5.20 -17.97
N LYS A 28 -6.73 4.71 -19.21
CA LYS A 28 -5.59 4.16 -19.97
C LYS A 28 -4.43 5.16 -20.08
N GLN A 29 -4.66 6.45 -19.83
CA GLN A 29 -3.64 7.51 -19.83
C GLN A 29 -2.56 7.35 -18.76
N ARG A 30 -2.85 6.75 -17.60
CA ARG A 30 -1.88 6.62 -16.50
C ARG A 30 -1.34 5.20 -16.29
N GLY A 31 -1.83 4.21 -17.03
CA GLY A 31 -1.30 2.83 -16.98
C GLY A 31 -1.42 2.12 -15.62
N GLN A 32 -2.35 2.56 -14.77
CA GLN A 32 -2.51 2.05 -13.40
C GLN A 32 -2.91 0.57 -13.38
N ASN A 33 -2.13 -0.26 -12.68
CA ASN A 33 -2.43 -1.66 -12.39
C ASN A 33 -2.23 -1.90 -10.88
N PHE A 34 -3.26 -2.40 -10.21
CA PHE A 34 -3.20 -2.64 -8.76
C PHE A 34 -2.83 -4.10 -8.48
N VAL A 35 -1.85 -4.32 -7.59
CA VAL A 35 -1.47 -5.66 -7.14
C VAL A 35 -2.57 -6.19 -6.22
N VAL A 36 -3.25 -7.27 -6.64
CA VAL A 36 -4.39 -7.86 -5.92
C VAL A 36 -4.09 -9.13 -5.14
N ASP A 37 -2.90 -9.68 -5.36
CA ASP A 37 -2.45 -10.93 -4.75
C ASP A 37 -1.46 -10.63 -3.62
N ALA A 38 -1.85 -11.01 -2.40
CA ALA A 38 -1.04 -10.86 -1.21
C ALA A 38 0.29 -11.62 -1.29
N ASN A 39 0.34 -12.77 -1.97
CA ASN A 39 1.58 -13.53 -2.12
C ASN A 39 2.59 -12.80 -3.01
N THR A 40 2.11 -12.15 -4.07
CA THR A 40 2.92 -11.27 -4.91
C THR A 40 3.51 -10.12 -4.09
N VAL A 41 2.70 -9.45 -3.25
CA VAL A 41 3.20 -8.39 -2.34
C VAL A 41 4.29 -8.93 -1.41
N ARG A 42 4.02 -10.03 -0.70
CA ARG A 42 5.00 -10.64 0.22
C ARG A 42 6.30 -10.98 -0.49
N ARG A 43 6.22 -11.53 -1.71
CA ARG A 43 7.40 -11.87 -2.51
C ARG A 43 8.20 -10.62 -2.90
N ILE A 44 7.54 -9.53 -3.30
CA ILE A 44 8.21 -8.26 -3.62
C ILE A 44 8.97 -7.74 -2.40
N VAL A 45 8.30 -7.66 -1.23
CA VAL A 45 8.91 -7.18 0.01
C VAL A 45 10.09 -8.06 0.44
N GLN A 46 9.96 -9.39 0.34
CA GLN A 46 11.05 -10.31 0.62
C GLN A 46 12.25 -10.10 -0.31
N LEU A 47 12.01 -9.91 -1.62
CA LEU A 47 13.07 -9.68 -2.60
C LEU A 47 13.72 -8.30 -2.46
N ALA A 48 12.99 -7.30 -1.97
CA ALA A 48 13.52 -5.98 -1.67
C ALA A 48 14.55 -6.01 -0.52
N ASN A 49 14.51 -7.05 0.32
CA ASN A 49 15.46 -7.29 1.41
C ASN A 49 15.68 -6.06 2.31
N VAL A 50 14.56 -5.40 2.64
CA VAL A 50 14.51 -4.27 3.57
C VAL A 50 14.46 -4.75 5.01
N ASP A 51 14.94 -3.92 5.93
CA ASP A 51 14.88 -4.16 7.37
C ASP A 51 14.25 -3.00 8.15
N VAL A 52 14.16 -3.16 9.47
CA VAL A 52 13.41 -2.27 10.37
C VAL A 52 14.02 -0.88 10.51
N ASP A 53 15.26 -0.69 10.08
CA ASP A 53 15.97 0.60 10.12
C ASP A 53 15.87 1.35 8.78
N ASP A 54 15.31 0.73 7.73
CA ASP A 54 15.18 1.35 6.40
C ASP A 54 14.05 2.38 6.32
N VAL A 55 14.28 3.41 5.49
CA VAL A 55 13.26 4.34 5.00
C VAL A 55 13.05 4.08 3.51
N VAL A 56 11.84 3.63 3.14
CA VAL A 56 11.52 3.25 1.76
C VAL A 56 10.76 4.36 1.04
N LEU A 57 11.22 4.74 -0.14
CA LEU A 57 10.45 5.56 -1.07
C LEU A 57 9.62 4.67 -1.99
N GLU A 58 8.29 4.79 -1.93
CA GLU A 58 7.36 4.11 -2.83
C GLU A 58 6.82 5.11 -3.87
N VAL A 59 7.06 4.85 -5.15
CA VAL A 59 6.52 5.65 -6.26
C VAL A 59 5.30 4.95 -6.83
N GLY A 60 4.17 5.65 -6.89
CA GLY A 60 2.89 5.09 -7.36
C GLY A 60 2.32 4.05 -6.40
N PRO A 61 2.11 4.38 -5.11
CA PRO A 61 1.54 3.46 -4.11
C PRO A 61 0.12 2.99 -4.49
N GLY A 62 -0.59 3.77 -5.30
CA GLY A 62 -1.96 3.49 -5.71
C GLY A 62 -2.90 3.33 -4.51
N LEU A 63 -3.52 2.17 -4.38
CA LEU A 63 -4.40 1.84 -3.26
C LEU A 63 -3.66 1.33 -2.01
N GLY A 64 -2.32 1.21 -2.05
CA GLY A 64 -1.50 0.87 -0.89
C GLY A 64 -1.20 -0.61 -0.69
N SER A 65 -1.39 -1.47 -1.71
CA SER A 65 -1.12 -2.91 -1.57
C SER A 65 0.32 -3.21 -1.14
N LEU A 66 1.30 -2.54 -1.75
CA LEU A 66 2.72 -2.73 -1.41
C LEU A 66 3.10 -1.91 -0.18
N THR A 67 2.58 -0.70 -0.02
CA THR A 67 2.68 0.10 1.20
C THR A 67 2.36 -0.72 2.45
N LEU A 68 1.24 -1.44 2.47
CA LEU A 68 0.82 -2.30 3.59
C LEU A 68 1.76 -3.49 3.82
N GLY A 69 2.43 -3.99 2.77
CA GLY A 69 3.44 -5.03 2.90
C GLY A 69 4.76 -4.52 3.47
N LEU A 70 5.11 -3.26 3.17
CA LEU A 70 6.35 -2.61 3.59
C LEU A 70 6.28 -2.11 5.04
N LEU A 71 5.19 -1.42 5.43
CA LEU A 71 5.06 -0.74 6.73
C LEU A 71 5.45 -1.60 7.96
N PRO A 72 5.12 -2.90 8.03
CA PRO A 72 5.50 -3.73 9.18
C PRO A 72 6.99 -4.11 9.21
N LYS A 73 7.72 -3.92 8.10
CA LYS A 73 9.09 -4.40 7.91
C LYS A 73 10.13 -3.29 7.96
N VAL A 74 9.72 -2.02 7.87
CA VAL A 74 10.61 -0.87 7.75
C VAL A 74 10.33 0.20 8.82
N GLN A 75 11.27 1.13 8.98
CA GLN A 75 11.10 2.28 9.88
C GLN A 75 9.98 3.19 9.37
N GLN A 76 10.02 3.50 8.07
CA GLN A 76 9.12 4.46 7.45
C GLN A 76 8.94 4.17 5.95
N VAL A 77 7.75 4.44 5.43
CA VAL A 77 7.48 4.50 3.99
C VAL A 77 7.10 5.93 3.62
N ILE A 78 7.81 6.50 2.64
CA ILE A 78 7.48 7.77 2.01
C ILE A 78 6.81 7.45 0.69
N ALA A 79 5.55 7.86 0.52
CA ALA A 79 4.75 7.50 -0.64
C ALA A 79 4.56 8.70 -1.58
N VAL A 80 4.92 8.56 -2.85
CA VAL A 80 4.76 9.59 -3.88
C VAL A 80 3.75 9.14 -4.91
N GLU A 81 2.60 9.80 -4.96
CA GLU A 81 1.50 9.53 -5.89
C GLU A 81 1.17 10.78 -6.71
N ILE A 82 1.00 10.61 -8.02
CA ILE A 82 0.68 11.69 -8.96
C ILE A 82 -0.84 11.88 -9.11
N ASP A 83 -1.62 10.89 -8.70
CA ASP A 83 -3.08 10.95 -8.69
C ASP A 83 -3.59 11.46 -7.35
N ASP A 84 -4.06 12.72 -7.32
CA ASP A 84 -4.56 13.37 -6.10
C ASP A 84 -5.67 12.57 -5.39
N VAL A 85 -6.49 11.83 -6.14
CA VAL A 85 -7.56 11.00 -5.55
C VAL A 85 -6.97 9.81 -4.81
N LEU A 86 -5.96 9.15 -5.38
CA LEU A 86 -5.27 8.04 -4.74
C LEU A 86 -4.41 8.53 -3.57
N ALA A 87 -3.69 9.64 -3.75
CA ALA A 87 -2.88 10.27 -2.71
C ALA A 87 -3.74 10.62 -1.47
N GLY A 88 -4.90 11.23 -1.67
CA GLY A 88 -5.83 11.56 -0.59
C GLY A 88 -6.49 10.34 0.07
N ALA A 89 -6.61 9.22 -0.65
CA ALA A 89 -7.24 8.01 -0.15
C ALA A 89 -6.28 7.06 0.59
N LEU A 90 -4.97 7.14 0.29
CA LEU A 90 -3.97 6.24 0.86
C LEU A 90 -3.92 6.28 2.40
N PRO A 91 -3.88 7.46 3.07
CA PRO A 91 -3.85 7.51 4.54
C PRO A 91 -5.05 6.83 5.19
N LYS A 92 -6.25 7.00 4.61
CA LYS A 92 -7.47 6.32 5.08
C LYS A 92 -7.33 4.80 4.93
N THR A 93 -6.85 4.33 3.78
CA THR A 93 -6.65 2.89 3.55
C THR A 93 -5.67 2.30 4.56
N ILE A 94 -4.56 2.97 4.84
CA ILE A 94 -3.59 2.53 5.84
C ILE A 94 -4.20 2.54 7.25
N SER A 95 -4.96 3.56 7.61
CA SER A 95 -5.62 3.61 8.93
C SER A 95 -6.60 2.46 9.18
N GLU A 96 -7.30 2.00 8.13
CA GLU A 96 -8.25 0.89 8.22
C GLU A 96 -7.56 -0.48 8.28
N GLN A 97 -6.45 -0.65 7.55
CA GLN A 97 -5.80 -1.96 7.38
C GLN A 97 -4.59 -2.18 8.30
N ALA A 98 -3.95 -1.11 8.77
CA ALA A 98 -2.76 -1.12 9.61
C ALA A 98 -2.79 0.03 10.64
N PRO A 99 -3.80 0.10 11.52
CA PRO A 99 -4.04 1.24 12.41
C PRO A 99 -2.86 1.58 13.32
N THR A 100 -2.04 0.59 13.68
CA THR A 100 -0.87 0.77 14.54
C THR A 100 0.39 1.25 13.81
N LEU A 101 0.32 1.38 12.48
CA LEU A 101 1.47 1.73 11.63
C LEU A 101 1.26 3.05 10.86
N VAL A 102 0.17 3.79 11.12
CA VAL A 102 -0.16 5.04 10.42
C VAL A 102 0.97 6.06 10.51
N ASP A 103 1.60 6.18 11.68
CA ASP A 103 2.70 7.13 11.92
C ASP A 103 3.98 6.80 11.14
N ARG A 104 4.04 5.64 10.48
CA ARG A 104 5.16 5.23 9.63
C ARG A 104 4.94 5.56 8.15
N LEU A 105 3.76 6.07 7.77
CA LEU A 105 3.50 6.58 6.42
C LEU A 105 3.74 8.09 6.38
N GLN A 106 4.47 8.55 5.37
CA GLN A 106 4.60 9.95 5.00
C GLN A 106 4.15 10.19 3.56
#